data_AF-A0A526PVS1-F1
#
_entry.id   AF-A0A526PVS1-F1
#
_cell.length_a   1.000
_cell.length_b   1.000
_cell.length_c   1.000
_cell.angle_alpha   90.00
_cell.angle_beta   90.00
_cell.angle_gamma   90.00
#
_symmetry.space_group_name_H-M   'P 1'
#
loop_
_entity.id
_entity.type
_entity.pdbx_description
1 polymer ?
#
loop_
_entity_poly.entity_id
_entity_poly.type
_entity_poly.pdbx_seq_one_letter_code
_entity_poly.pdbx_strand_id
1 'polypeptide(L)'
;MQSLKVLLLSAAVGCGTGLPAAASSSIWYDSEGGKVRLVTSGKPDTAGRIHGVLDIALKPGWKTYWRDPGDAGVPPQIDISASTNIANATFSFPPPQRHDDGSGKWAGYDHPVSLPVTFTLSAPNEPAVIDADIFLGICETICIPVQTKLTIDPGSDPDNVEDAALVKAALATLPAPARPDFGVKILPGDRETLIVEASFPGNPKAADFFVAGERDYMFGVPARSEKDGKLVFTVPILDRPTTTPTDGGLYYTLTTAAGAVEGVLPFP
;
A
#
# COMPACT_ATOMS: atom_id res chain seq x y z
N MET A 1 75.15 -35.68 3.24
CA MET A 1 74.44 -35.23 2.02
C MET A 1 73.10 -35.95 1.98
N GLN A 2 72.00 -35.32 2.37
CA GLN A 2 70.64 -35.53 1.82
C GLN A 2 69.62 -34.65 2.56
N SER A 3 69.52 -33.44 2.02
CA SER A 3 68.34 -32.61 1.77
C SER A 3 67.10 -32.71 2.67
N LEU A 4 66.99 -31.65 3.47
CA LEU A 4 65.79 -31.09 4.10
C LEU A 4 64.69 -30.79 3.05
N LYS A 5 63.49 -31.34 3.22
CA LYS A 5 62.29 -30.92 2.47
C LYS A 5 61.29 -30.28 3.44
N VAL A 6 61.34 -28.95 3.51
CA VAL A 6 60.32 -28.13 4.18
C VAL A 6 59.15 -27.98 3.19
N LEU A 7 58.03 -28.64 3.47
CA LEU A 7 56.76 -28.35 2.80
C LEU A 7 56.10 -27.19 3.55
N LEU A 8 56.08 -26.01 2.93
CA LEU A 8 55.24 -24.89 3.33
C LEU A 8 53.82 -25.16 2.80
N LEU A 9 52.88 -25.51 3.69
CA LEU A 9 51.45 -25.49 3.38
C LEU A 9 50.95 -24.04 3.47
N SER A 10 50.71 -23.43 2.31
CA SER A 10 50.02 -22.14 2.19
C SER A 10 48.54 -22.32 2.53
N ALA A 11 48.12 -21.82 3.69
CA ALA A 11 46.71 -21.72 4.05
C ALA A 11 46.08 -20.54 3.28
N ALA A 12 45.40 -20.84 2.17
CA ALA A 12 44.53 -19.87 1.51
C ALA A 12 43.22 -19.76 2.31
N VAL A 13 43.15 -18.80 3.22
CA VAL A 13 41.89 -18.39 3.86
C VAL A 13 41.09 -17.63 2.80
N GLY A 14 40.19 -18.33 2.12
CA GLY A 14 39.20 -17.70 1.26
C GLY A 14 38.21 -16.92 2.12
N CYS A 15 38.33 -15.59 2.15
CA CYS A 15 37.23 -14.73 2.55
C CYS A 15 36.12 -14.87 1.52
N GLY A 16 35.22 -15.83 1.74
CA GLY A 16 33.93 -15.83 1.06
C GLY A 16 33.19 -14.57 1.46
N THR A 17 33.04 -13.64 0.53
CA THR A 17 32.07 -12.54 0.64
C THR A 17 30.69 -13.18 0.67
N GLY A 18 30.16 -13.43 1.87
CA GLY A 18 28.76 -13.78 2.04
C GLY A 18 27.93 -12.63 1.50
N LEU A 19 27.36 -12.80 0.31
CA LEU A 19 26.23 -11.98 -0.10
C LEU A 19 25.17 -12.14 1.01
N PRO A 20 24.64 -11.05 1.58
CA PRO A 20 23.53 -11.17 2.51
C PRO A 20 22.41 -11.91 1.76
N ALA A 21 21.95 -13.02 2.34
CA ALA A 21 20.81 -13.78 1.85
C ALA A 21 19.56 -12.91 2.04
N ALA A 22 19.30 -12.01 1.10
CA ALA A 22 18.01 -11.33 1.00
C ALA A 22 17.13 -12.20 0.11
N ALA A 23 16.45 -13.16 0.73
CA ALA A 23 15.83 -14.26 0.03
C ALA A 23 14.32 -14.39 0.37
N SER A 24 13.70 -13.31 0.79
CA SER A 24 12.25 -13.09 0.69
C SER A 24 11.92 -11.62 0.46
N SER A 25 12.94 -10.81 0.20
CA SER A 25 12.90 -9.37 0.03
C SER A 25 13.81 -8.93 -1.11
N SER A 26 13.38 -7.91 -1.85
CA SER A 26 14.24 -7.27 -2.86
C SER A 26 15.31 -6.42 -2.17
N ILE A 27 16.37 -6.09 -2.90
CA ILE A 27 17.23 -4.98 -2.50
C ILE A 27 16.42 -3.67 -2.46
N TRP A 28 16.91 -2.71 -1.68
CA TRP A 28 16.39 -1.35 -1.73
C TRP A 28 16.69 -0.71 -3.08
N TYR A 29 15.67 -0.07 -3.66
CA TYR A 29 15.81 0.86 -4.76
C TYR A 29 15.77 2.28 -4.20
N ASP A 30 16.85 3.04 -4.42
CA ASP A 30 16.97 4.42 -3.95
C ASP A 30 16.32 5.41 -4.94
N SER A 31 15.66 6.42 -4.38
CA SER A 31 15.12 7.59 -5.06
C SER A 31 15.56 8.87 -4.33
N GLU A 32 15.34 10.03 -4.93
CA GLU A 32 15.70 11.31 -4.32
C GLU A 32 14.99 11.52 -2.98
N GLY A 33 13.71 11.18 -2.87
CA GLY A 33 12.90 11.41 -1.67
C GLY A 33 12.87 10.27 -0.66
N GLY A 34 13.53 9.15 -0.93
CA GLY A 34 13.38 7.94 -0.12
C GLY A 34 13.90 6.70 -0.83
N LYS A 35 13.43 5.54 -0.41
CA LYS A 35 13.76 4.27 -1.04
C LYS A 35 12.59 3.29 -0.89
N VAL A 36 12.51 2.34 -1.80
CA VAL A 36 11.46 1.33 -1.83
C VAL A 36 12.04 -0.07 -1.95
N ARG A 37 11.39 -1.06 -1.35
CA ARG A 37 11.67 -2.48 -1.59
C ARG A 37 10.38 -3.28 -1.46
N LEU A 38 10.37 -4.46 -2.05
CA LEU A 38 9.29 -5.42 -1.86
C LEU A 38 9.79 -6.47 -0.85
N VAL A 39 8.91 -6.90 0.06
CA VAL A 39 9.20 -7.92 1.08
C VAL A 39 8.04 -8.88 1.14
N THR A 40 8.30 -10.17 1.32
CA THR A 40 7.27 -11.21 1.43
C THR A 40 7.41 -11.99 2.72
N SER A 41 6.31 -12.60 3.15
CA SER A 41 6.29 -13.60 4.23
C SER A 41 6.84 -14.96 3.81
N GLY A 42 7.32 -15.09 2.56
CA GLY A 42 7.92 -16.29 2.01
C GLY A 42 6.89 -17.33 1.53
N LYS A 43 6.12 -17.90 2.46
CA LYS A 43 5.21 -19.02 2.17
C LYS A 43 3.80 -18.57 1.82
N PRO A 44 3.10 -19.28 0.91
CA PRO A 44 1.69 -19.06 0.69
C PRO A 44 0.85 -19.53 1.89
N ASP A 45 -0.26 -18.84 2.13
CA ASP A 45 -1.30 -19.27 3.07
C ASP A 45 -2.13 -20.45 2.50
N THR A 46 -3.09 -20.93 3.29
CA THR A 46 -3.96 -22.06 2.88
C THR A 46 -4.86 -21.75 1.68
N ALA A 47 -4.99 -20.48 1.30
CA ALA A 47 -5.73 -20.03 0.13
C ALA A 47 -4.83 -19.81 -1.10
N GLY A 48 -3.54 -20.15 -1.02
CA GLY A 48 -2.58 -19.97 -2.10
C GLY A 48 -2.17 -18.51 -2.30
N ARG A 49 -2.15 -17.72 -1.22
CA ARG A 49 -1.77 -16.30 -1.25
C ARG A 49 -0.46 -16.07 -0.52
N ILE A 50 0.46 -15.36 -1.15
CA ILE A 50 1.68 -14.86 -0.50
C ILE A 50 1.41 -13.44 -0.03
N HIS A 51 1.56 -13.20 1.27
CA HIS A 51 1.49 -11.85 1.82
C HIS A 51 2.85 -11.17 1.73
N GLY A 52 2.86 -9.92 1.30
CA GLY A 52 4.04 -9.08 1.27
C GLY A 52 3.72 -7.63 1.57
N VAL A 53 4.73 -6.77 1.45
CA VAL A 53 4.63 -5.32 1.59
C VAL A 53 5.51 -4.63 0.56
N LEU A 54 5.02 -3.53 0.00
CA LEU A 54 5.88 -2.50 -0.57
C LEU A 54 6.32 -1.58 0.58
N ASP A 55 7.56 -1.72 1.00
CA ASP A 55 8.16 -0.98 2.11
C ASP A 55 8.75 0.33 1.57
N ILE A 56 8.19 1.46 2.00
CA ILE A 56 8.53 2.80 1.51
C ILE A 56 9.16 3.58 2.67
N ALA A 57 10.47 3.76 2.61
CA ALA A 57 11.19 4.61 3.55
C ALA A 57 11.31 6.02 2.96
N LEU A 58 10.70 7.00 3.63
CA LEU A 58 10.73 8.41 3.23
C LEU A 58 11.83 9.18 3.96
N LYS A 59 12.47 10.11 3.26
CA LYS A 59 13.32 11.12 3.89
C LYS A 59 12.45 12.13 4.67
N PRO A 60 12.97 12.79 5.72
CA PRO A 60 12.23 13.83 6.42
C PRO A 60 11.68 14.90 5.47
N GLY A 61 10.39 15.24 5.62
CA GLY A 61 9.71 16.24 4.78
C GLY A 61 9.02 15.67 3.53
N TRP A 62 9.48 14.52 3.05
CA TRP A 62 8.92 13.83 1.89
C TRP A 62 7.69 13.02 2.23
N LYS A 63 6.82 12.83 1.23
CA LYS A 63 5.52 12.19 1.35
C LYS A 63 5.28 11.22 0.20
N THR A 64 4.35 10.30 0.37
CA THR A 64 3.82 9.44 -0.70
C THR A 64 2.30 9.37 -0.63
N TYR A 65 1.69 8.71 -1.60
CA TYR A 65 0.27 8.81 -1.86
C TYR A 65 -0.54 7.61 -1.38
N TRP A 66 -1.80 7.89 -1.02
CA TRP A 66 -2.82 6.86 -0.87
C TRP A 66 -3.28 6.35 -2.25
N ARG A 67 -4.16 5.35 -2.26
CA ARG A 67 -4.69 4.74 -3.49
C ARG A 67 -5.43 5.73 -4.39
N ASP A 68 -6.05 6.74 -3.79
CA ASP A 68 -6.61 7.89 -4.48
C ASP A 68 -6.03 9.17 -3.88
N PRO A 69 -5.09 9.83 -4.56
CA PRO A 69 -4.48 11.05 -4.07
C PRO A 69 -5.23 12.31 -4.48
N GLY A 70 -6.37 12.22 -5.18
CA GLY A 70 -6.96 13.35 -5.88
C GLY A 70 -6.14 13.80 -7.09
N ASP A 71 -6.42 15.01 -7.58
CA ASP A 71 -6.03 15.48 -8.93
C ASP A 71 -4.52 15.56 -9.22
N ALA A 72 -3.68 15.68 -8.19
CA ALA A 72 -2.27 16.05 -8.35
C ALA A 72 -1.28 14.94 -7.97
N GLY A 73 -1.75 13.77 -7.54
CA GLY A 73 -0.86 12.71 -7.04
C GLY A 73 -0.67 11.52 -7.96
N VAL A 74 0.36 10.73 -7.65
CA VAL A 74 0.72 9.51 -8.38
C VAL A 74 0.54 8.33 -7.42
N PRO A 75 -0.62 7.64 -7.44
CA PRO A 75 -0.88 6.55 -6.50
C PRO A 75 0.08 5.39 -6.73
N PRO A 76 0.32 4.55 -5.71
CA PRO A 76 1.09 3.33 -5.87
C PRO A 76 0.42 2.35 -6.84
N GLN A 77 1.18 1.91 -7.83
CA GLN A 77 0.80 0.95 -8.85
C GLN A 77 1.81 -0.21 -8.88
N ILE A 78 1.29 -1.40 -9.18
CA ILE A 78 2.07 -2.62 -9.33
C ILE A 78 1.60 -3.38 -10.56
N ASP A 79 2.53 -3.70 -11.45
CA ASP A 79 2.32 -4.60 -12.57
C ASP A 79 3.14 -5.88 -12.33
N ILE A 80 2.45 -7.04 -12.37
CA ILE A 80 3.04 -8.36 -12.15
C ILE A 80 3.04 -9.23 -13.41
N SER A 81 2.82 -8.64 -14.59
CA SER A 81 2.70 -9.37 -15.86
C SER A 81 3.96 -10.16 -16.24
N ALA A 82 5.13 -9.73 -15.76
CA ALA A 82 6.39 -10.45 -15.94
C ALA A 82 6.63 -11.57 -14.90
N SER A 83 5.77 -11.69 -13.88
CA SER A 83 5.90 -12.67 -12.81
C SER A 83 5.62 -14.10 -13.27
N THR A 84 6.26 -15.07 -12.61
CA THR A 84 5.96 -16.50 -12.79
C THR A 84 5.04 -16.99 -11.69
N ASN A 85 3.96 -17.67 -12.07
CA ASN A 85 2.99 -18.26 -11.14
C ASN A 85 2.24 -17.25 -10.23
N ILE A 86 2.15 -15.99 -10.63
CA ILE A 86 1.36 -14.96 -9.94
C ILE A 86 0.15 -14.60 -10.82
N ALA A 87 -1.06 -14.82 -10.32
CA ALA A 87 -2.31 -14.51 -11.02
C ALA A 87 -2.78 -13.08 -10.78
N ASN A 88 -2.53 -12.54 -9.60
CA ASN A 88 -2.98 -11.22 -9.19
C ASN A 88 -2.09 -10.65 -8.08
N ALA A 89 -2.01 -9.33 -7.99
CA ALA A 89 -1.43 -8.59 -6.87
C ALA A 89 -2.39 -7.48 -6.45
N THR A 90 -2.68 -7.36 -5.16
CA THR A 90 -3.61 -6.34 -4.65
C THR A 90 -3.04 -5.62 -3.44
N PHE A 91 -2.94 -4.29 -3.55
CA PHE A 91 -2.57 -3.43 -2.43
C PHE A 91 -3.73 -3.29 -1.43
N SER A 92 -3.38 -3.33 -0.15
CA SER A 92 -4.19 -2.79 0.94
C SER A 92 -3.48 -1.55 1.49
N PHE A 93 -4.25 -0.64 2.09
CA PHE A 93 -3.74 0.68 2.46
C PHE A 93 -3.99 0.95 3.94
N PRO A 94 -2.96 1.30 4.72
CA PRO A 94 -3.15 1.89 6.04
C PRO A 94 -3.99 3.18 5.94
N PRO A 95 -4.62 3.63 7.04
CA PRO A 95 -5.42 4.85 7.04
C PRO A 95 -4.61 6.05 6.52
N PRO A 96 -5.09 6.77 5.49
CA PRO A 96 -4.38 7.93 4.97
C PRO A 96 -4.55 9.16 5.85
N GLN A 97 -3.71 10.15 5.63
CA GLN A 97 -3.86 11.51 6.16
C GLN A 97 -4.23 12.47 5.03
N ARG A 98 -4.98 13.51 5.38
CA ARG A 98 -5.25 14.61 4.47
C ARG A 98 -4.15 15.66 4.56
N HIS A 99 -3.60 16.00 3.43
CA HIS A 99 -2.59 17.05 3.28
C HIS A 99 -3.18 18.22 2.50
N ASP A 100 -2.68 19.41 2.79
CA ASP A 100 -3.05 20.66 2.12
C ASP A 100 -1.75 21.42 1.82
N ASP A 101 -1.47 21.64 0.54
CA ASP A 101 -0.29 22.37 0.06
C ASP A 101 -0.64 23.79 -0.42
N GLY A 102 -1.87 24.25 -0.16
CA GLY A 102 -2.40 25.53 -0.61
C GLY A 102 -2.89 25.54 -2.06
N SER A 103 -2.48 24.59 -2.90
CA SER A 103 -2.98 24.42 -4.27
C SER A 103 -4.14 23.42 -4.34
N GLY A 104 -4.16 22.46 -3.43
CA GLY A 104 -5.24 21.49 -3.29
C GLY A 104 -5.10 20.67 -2.02
N LYS A 105 -6.09 19.80 -1.78
CA LYS A 105 -6.02 18.79 -0.72
C LYS A 105 -5.98 17.41 -1.34
N TRP A 106 -5.16 16.56 -0.75
CA TRP A 106 -4.89 15.21 -1.24
C TRP A 106 -4.72 14.25 -0.07
N ALA A 107 -4.72 12.95 -0.35
CA ALA A 107 -4.62 11.90 0.65
C ALA A 107 -3.32 11.10 0.49
N GLY A 108 -2.64 10.84 1.60
CA GLY A 108 -1.39 10.08 1.59
C GLY A 108 -0.73 9.94 2.94
N TYR A 109 0.60 9.88 2.92
CA TYR A 109 1.44 9.58 4.08
C TYR A 109 2.66 10.49 4.09
N ASP A 110 2.93 11.12 5.24
CA ASP A 110 4.10 11.99 5.47
C ASP A 110 5.21 11.33 6.30
N HIS A 111 5.14 10.01 6.44
CA HIS A 111 6.04 9.17 7.19
C HIS A 111 6.29 7.85 6.43
N PRO A 112 7.37 7.12 6.75
CA PRO A 112 7.59 5.79 6.20
C PRO A 112 6.36 4.90 6.36
N VAL A 113 5.99 4.21 5.28
CA VAL A 113 4.77 3.40 5.22
C VAL A 113 5.09 2.07 4.53
N SER A 114 4.55 0.98 5.06
CA SER A 114 4.61 -0.32 4.41
C SER A 114 3.21 -0.66 3.92
N LEU A 115 3.02 -0.69 2.60
CA LEU A 115 1.73 -0.98 1.97
C LEU A 115 1.60 -2.49 1.79
N PRO A 116 0.67 -3.19 2.47
CA PRO A 116 0.49 -4.62 2.26
C PRO A 116 0.12 -4.94 0.82
N VAL A 117 0.70 -6.01 0.29
CA VAL A 117 0.38 -6.59 -1.02
C VAL A 117 0.01 -8.04 -0.83
N THR A 118 -1.13 -8.45 -1.37
CA THR A 118 -1.50 -9.86 -1.45
C THR A 118 -1.26 -10.35 -2.87
N PHE A 119 -0.34 -11.31 -3.02
CA PHE A 119 -0.07 -11.98 -4.28
C PHE A 119 -0.83 -13.30 -4.31
N THR A 120 -1.70 -13.51 -5.30
CA THR A 120 -2.43 -14.77 -5.49
C THR A 120 -1.66 -15.65 -6.46
N LEU A 121 -1.35 -16.89 -6.06
CA LEU A 121 -0.68 -17.85 -6.91
C LEU A 121 -1.63 -18.41 -7.98
N SER A 122 -1.11 -18.64 -9.19
CA SER A 122 -1.87 -19.35 -10.25
C SER A 122 -1.99 -20.85 -9.95
N ALA A 123 -0.93 -21.44 -9.39
CA ALA A 123 -0.82 -22.83 -8.98
C ALA A 123 -0.12 -22.88 -7.59
N PRO A 124 -0.87 -23.05 -6.49
CA PRO A 124 -0.35 -22.89 -5.13
C PRO A 124 0.82 -23.79 -4.71
N ASN A 125 1.03 -24.90 -5.41
CA ASN A 125 2.07 -25.89 -5.09
C ASN A 125 3.29 -25.81 -6.02
N GLU A 126 3.33 -24.83 -6.94
CA GLU A 126 4.43 -24.62 -7.87
C GLU A 126 5.30 -23.44 -7.42
N PRO A 127 6.61 -23.43 -7.73
CA PRO A 127 7.46 -22.27 -7.48
C PRO A 127 6.89 -21.00 -8.10
N ALA A 128 7.10 -19.86 -7.42
CA ALA A 128 6.67 -18.56 -7.88
C ALA A 128 7.84 -17.58 -7.87
N VAL A 129 7.89 -16.70 -8.86
CA VAL A 129 8.82 -15.58 -8.89
C VAL A 129 8.00 -14.33 -9.09
N ILE A 130 8.08 -13.41 -8.14
CA ILE A 130 7.44 -12.11 -8.25
C ILE A 130 8.39 -11.21 -9.01
N ASP A 131 7.95 -10.75 -10.16
CA ASP A 131 8.61 -9.75 -10.96
C ASP A 131 7.65 -8.57 -11.11
N ALA A 132 7.87 -7.54 -10.28
CA ALA A 132 6.94 -6.44 -10.07
C ALA A 132 7.50 -5.12 -10.58
N ASP A 133 6.85 -4.53 -11.59
CA ASP A 133 7.08 -3.15 -11.98
C ASP A 133 6.26 -2.24 -11.06
N ILE A 134 6.96 -1.41 -10.28
CA ILE A 134 6.39 -0.48 -9.31
C ILE A 134 6.44 0.93 -9.88
N PHE A 135 5.30 1.64 -9.78
CA PHE A 135 5.19 3.05 -10.12
C PHE A 135 4.47 3.81 -9.00
N LEU A 136 5.09 4.86 -8.45
CA LEU A 136 4.48 5.68 -7.39
C LEU A 136 5.13 7.07 -7.31
N GLY A 137 4.46 8.04 -6.69
CA GLY A 137 5.05 9.34 -6.38
C GLY A 137 5.70 9.40 -4.99
N ILE A 138 6.90 9.99 -4.92
CA ILE A 138 7.49 10.49 -3.67
C ILE A 138 7.72 11.98 -3.83
N CYS A 139 7.10 12.80 -2.98
CA CYS A 139 7.04 14.25 -3.20
C CYS A 139 7.43 15.07 -1.97
N GLU A 140 8.07 16.21 -2.21
CA GLU A 140 8.32 17.25 -1.22
C GLU A 140 7.79 18.59 -1.76
N THR A 141 8.66 19.43 -2.34
CA THR A 141 8.23 20.64 -3.08
C THR A 141 7.83 20.30 -4.51
N ILE A 142 8.49 19.29 -5.07
CA ILE A 142 8.16 18.69 -6.36
C ILE A 142 7.85 17.22 -6.15
N CYS A 143 7.07 16.63 -7.05
CA CYS A 143 6.86 15.19 -7.02
C CYS A 143 7.82 14.46 -7.95
N ILE A 144 8.50 13.45 -7.41
CA ILE A 144 9.42 12.58 -8.13
C ILE A 144 8.71 11.25 -8.40
N PRO A 145 8.41 10.92 -9.67
CA PRO A 145 7.90 9.60 -10.01
C PRO A 145 9.01 8.55 -9.82
N VAL A 146 8.73 7.57 -8.96
CA VAL A 146 9.55 6.38 -8.78
C VAL A 146 9.03 5.31 -9.74
N GLN A 147 9.90 4.83 -10.63
CA GLN A 147 9.62 3.72 -11.52
C GLN A 147 10.76 2.70 -11.40
N THR A 148 10.45 1.50 -10.92
CA THR A 148 11.47 0.48 -10.68
C THR A 148 10.90 -0.92 -10.82
N LYS A 149 11.78 -1.86 -11.11
CA LYS A 149 11.48 -3.28 -11.21
C LYS A 149 12.07 -4.01 -10.02
N LEU A 150 11.22 -4.67 -9.24
CA LEU A 150 11.60 -5.42 -8.04
C LEU A 150 11.31 -6.90 -8.24
N THR A 151 12.36 -7.72 -8.21
CA THR A 151 12.26 -9.17 -8.38
C THR A 151 12.53 -9.89 -7.06
N ILE A 152 11.67 -10.85 -6.71
CA ILE A 152 11.77 -11.68 -5.50
C ILE A 152 11.40 -13.12 -5.84
N ASP A 153 12.19 -14.08 -5.33
CA ASP A 153 11.80 -15.47 -5.17
C ASP A 153 11.39 -15.70 -3.70
N PRO A 154 10.08 -15.77 -3.39
CA PRO A 154 9.61 -15.97 -2.01
C PRO A 154 10.08 -17.29 -1.39
N GLY A 155 10.46 -18.28 -2.21
CA GLY A 155 10.93 -19.59 -1.76
C GLY A 155 12.41 -19.63 -1.37
N SER A 156 13.16 -18.54 -1.57
CA SER A 156 14.62 -18.57 -1.37
C SER A 156 15.05 -18.51 0.11
N ASP A 157 14.28 -17.86 0.98
CA ASP A 157 14.40 -17.76 2.44
C ASP A 157 12.98 -17.63 3.05
N PRO A 158 12.16 -18.69 2.93
CA PRO A 158 10.73 -18.61 3.18
C PRO A 158 10.37 -18.59 4.68
N ASP A 159 11.37 -18.65 5.57
CA ASP A 159 11.22 -18.67 7.03
C ASP A 159 11.90 -17.46 7.70
N ASN A 160 12.21 -16.41 6.91
CA ASN A 160 12.82 -15.19 7.43
C ASN A 160 11.92 -14.50 8.46
N VAL A 161 12.37 -14.45 9.71
CA VAL A 161 11.58 -13.93 10.83
C VAL A 161 11.40 -12.42 10.76
N GLU A 162 12.38 -11.68 10.25
CA GLU A 162 12.31 -10.21 10.15
C GLU A 162 11.33 -9.78 9.06
N ASP A 163 11.41 -10.42 7.89
CA ASP A 163 10.49 -10.17 6.77
C ASP A 163 9.05 -10.55 7.15
N ALA A 164 8.85 -11.71 7.77
CA ALA A 164 7.53 -12.12 8.27
C ALA A 164 6.98 -11.15 9.33
N ALA A 165 7.83 -10.64 10.23
CA ALA A 165 7.43 -9.66 11.24
C ALA A 165 7.03 -8.32 10.61
N LEU A 166 7.78 -7.84 9.60
CA LEU A 166 7.44 -6.62 8.85
C LEU A 166 6.09 -6.74 8.16
N VAL A 167 5.86 -7.85 7.44
CA VAL A 167 4.57 -8.10 6.75
C VAL A 167 3.42 -8.16 7.75
N LYS A 168 3.60 -8.87 8.87
CA LYS A 168 2.59 -8.95 9.94
C LYS A 168 2.30 -7.58 10.56
N ALA A 169 3.33 -6.78 10.82
CA ALA A 169 3.17 -5.44 11.38
C ALA A 169 2.38 -4.53 10.42
N ALA A 170 2.71 -4.55 9.13
CA ALA A 170 2.00 -3.76 8.13
C ALA A 170 0.51 -4.15 8.02
N LEU A 171 0.20 -5.44 7.98
CA LEU A 171 -1.19 -5.93 7.96
C LEU A 171 -1.99 -5.48 9.20
N ALA A 172 -1.34 -5.37 10.36
CA ALA A 172 -1.98 -4.90 11.59
C ALA A 172 -2.28 -3.39 11.61
N THR A 173 -1.76 -2.61 10.65
CA THR A 173 -2.08 -1.17 10.52
C THR A 173 -3.31 -0.89 9.68
N LEU A 174 -3.85 -1.90 8.99
CA LEU A 174 -5.00 -1.72 8.11
C LEU A 174 -6.25 -1.28 8.89
N PRO A 175 -7.12 -0.45 8.30
CA PRO A 175 -8.41 -0.13 8.89
C PRO A 175 -9.22 -1.41 9.15
N ALA A 176 -9.99 -1.44 10.24
CA ALA A 176 -10.89 -2.55 10.49
C ALA A 176 -12.08 -2.52 9.51
N PRO A 177 -12.75 -3.64 9.23
CA PRO A 177 -14.00 -3.60 8.49
C PRO A 177 -15.04 -2.70 9.18
N ALA A 178 -15.73 -1.88 8.39
CA ALA A 178 -16.80 -1.03 8.87
C ALA A 178 -17.94 -1.84 9.52
N ARG A 179 -18.57 -1.23 10.52
CA ARG A 179 -19.63 -1.82 11.33
C ARG A 179 -20.72 -0.78 11.66
N PRO A 180 -21.92 -1.19 12.13
CA PRO A 180 -23.04 -0.27 12.29
C PRO A 180 -22.77 0.95 13.20
N ASP A 181 -21.91 0.81 14.21
CA ASP A 181 -21.51 1.87 15.14
C ASP A 181 -20.21 2.60 14.74
N PHE A 182 -19.49 2.10 13.72
CA PHE A 182 -18.28 2.71 13.20
C PHE A 182 -18.16 2.47 11.68
N GLY A 183 -18.56 3.47 10.90
CA GLY A 183 -18.59 3.44 9.44
C GLY A 183 -19.40 4.60 8.88
N VAL A 184 -19.79 4.50 7.61
CA VAL A 184 -20.66 5.49 6.99
C VAL A 184 -21.91 4.86 6.38
N LYS A 185 -22.97 5.65 6.29
CA LYS A 185 -24.21 5.34 5.60
C LYS A 185 -24.43 6.35 4.48
N ILE A 186 -24.79 5.88 3.30
CA ILE A 186 -25.18 6.76 2.19
C ILE A 186 -26.49 7.48 2.50
N LEU A 187 -26.50 8.78 2.20
CA LEU A 187 -27.69 9.62 2.14
C LEU A 187 -28.04 9.91 0.67
N PRO A 188 -29.29 10.34 0.37
CA PRO A 188 -29.65 10.77 -0.98
C PRO A 188 -28.73 11.90 -1.45
N GLY A 189 -27.96 11.64 -2.51
CA GLY A 189 -27.18 12.61 -3.26
C GLY A 189 -27.76 12.83 -4.66
N ASP A 190 -26.95 13.34 -5.57
CA ASP A 190 -27.31 13.55 -6.96
C ASP A 190 -26.14 13.20 -7.91
N ARG A 191 -26.22 13.64 -9.17
CA ARG A 191 -25.17 13.33 -10.14
C ARG A 191 -23.85 14.05 -9.88
N GLU A 192 -23.86 15.07 -9.04
CA GLU A 192 -22.73 15.96 -8.75
C GLU A 192 -22.20 15.74 -7.33
N THR A 193 -22.95 15.06 -6.46
CA THR A 193 -22.59 14.90 -5.04
C THR A 193 -22.88 13.51 -4.49
N LEU A 194 -21.87 12.92 -3.85
CA LEU A 194 -22.01 11.77 -2.96
C LEU A 194 -22.13 12.28 -1.52
N ILE A 195 -23.17 11.86 -0.79
CA ILE A 195 -23.40 12.29 0.60
C ILE A 195 -23.39 11.08 1.52
N VAL A 196 -22.60 11.15 2.59
CA VAL A 196 -22.51 10.10 3.61
C VAL A 196 -22.66 10.65 5.02
N GLU A 197 -23.39 9.94 5.85
CA GLU A 197 -23.49 10.16 7.30
C GLU A 197 -22.51 9.23 8.01
N ALA A 198 -21.62 9.77 8.82
CA ALA A 198 -20.64 9.00 9.59
C ALA A 198 -21.16 8.67 10.99
N SER A 199 -20.97 7.42 11.40
CA SER A 199 -21.18 6.92 12.77
C SER A 199 -19.84 6.41 13.30
N PHE A 200 -19.45 6.80 14.51
CA PHE A 200 -18.20 6.38 15.14
C PHE A 200 -18.19 6.71 16.64
N PRO A 201 -17.37 6.02 17.45
CA PRO A 201 -17.18 6.37 18.85
C PRO A 201 -16.31 7.62 19.01
N GLY A 202 -16.59 8.42 20.02
CA GLY A 202 -15.72 9.52 20.46
C GLY A 202 -16.00 10.86 19.78
N ASN A 203 -14.96 11.71 19.72
CA ASN A 203 -15.10 13.11 19.34
C ASN A 203 -15.14 13.28 17.82
N PRO A 204 -16.17 13.96 17.25
CA PRO A 204 -16.26 14.19 15.82
C PRO A 204 -15.15 15.05 15.25
N LYS A 205 -14.44 15.88 16.03
CA LYS A 205 -13.40 16.78 15.51
C LYS A 205 -12.25 16.08 14.79
N ALA A 206 -11.90 14.86 15.21
CA ALA A 206 -10.81 14.09 14.63
C ALA A 206 -11.28 13.15 13.51
N ALA A 207 -12.57 13.16 13.17
CA ALA A 207 -13.11 12.29 12.14
C ALA A 207 -12.87 12.89 10.74
N ASP A 208 -12.36 12.06 9.84
CA ASP A 208 -12.16 12.41 8.43
C ASP A 208 -12.52 11.23 7.51
N PHE A 209 -13.03 11.55 6.33
CA PHE A 209 -13.59 10.59 5.38
C PHE A 209 -12.84 10.64 4.05
N PHE A 210 -12.41 9.49 3.59
CA PHE A 210 -11.69 9.30 2.33
C PHE A 210 -12.49 8.34 1.46
N VAL A 211 -12.64 8.66 0.18
CA VAL A 211 -13.25 7.78 -0.82
C VAL A 211 -12.32 7.71 -2.00
N ALA A 212 -12.14 6.51 -2.55
CA ALA A 212 -11.33 6.27 -3.72
C ALA A 212 -12.22 6.16 -4.96
N GLY A 213 -11.95 7.01 -5.94
CA GLY A 213 -12.45 6.91 -7.30
C GLY A 213 -11.98 5.63 -7.97
N GLU A 214 -12.92 4.88 -8.52
CA GLU A 214 -12.66 3.71 -9.35
C GLU A 214 -13.58 3.76 -10.57
N ARG A 215 -13.24 3.03 -11.64
CA ARG A 215 -14.10 2.91 -12.83
C ARG A 215 -14.53 4.28 -13.41
N ASP A 216 -13.54 5.17 -13.61
CA ASP A 216 -13.71 6.52 -14.15
C ASP A 216 -14.48 7.51 -13.25
N TYR A 217 -14.76 7.14 -12.00
CA TYR A 217 -15.19 8.13 -11.01
C TYR A 217 -14.00 8.94 -10.50
N MET A 218 -14.16 10.26 -10.43
CA MET A 218 -13.24 11.18 -9.77
C MET A 218 -14.00 11.98 -8.71
N PHE A 219 -13.44 12.05 -7.51
CA PHE A 219 -14.06 12.75 -6.38
C PHE A 219 -13.25 13.96 -5.97
N GLY A 220 -13.96 15.04 -5.65
CA GLY A 220 -13.38 16.21 -5.00
C GLY A 220 -13.22 15.97 -3.51
N VAL A 221 -12.67 16.97 -2.82
CA VAL A 221 -12.42 16.88 -1.37
C VAL A 221 -13.75 16.85 -0.60
N PRO A 222 -14.00 15.82 0.23
CA PRO A 222 -15.13 15.78 1.16
C PRO A 222 -15.25 17.05 2.01
N ALA A 223 -16.40 17.72 1.89
CA ALA A 223 -16.80 18.83 2.73
C ALA A 223 -17.53 18.31 3.97
N ARG A 224 -17.04 18.71 5.14
CA ARG A 224 -17.61 18.33 6.43
C ARG A 224 -18.73 19.28 6.83
N SER A 225 -19.83 18.72 7.33
CA SER A 225 -20.91 19.46 8.00
C SER A 225 -21.47 18.67 9.17
N GLU A 226 -22.11 19.35 10.13
CA GLU A 226 -22.83 18.72 11.21
C GLU A 226 -24.33 19.00 11.06
N LYS A 227 -25.15 17.94 11.05
CA LYS A 227 -26.60 18.01 10.89
C LYS A 227 -27.26 17.12 11.94
N ASP A 228 -28.15 17.69 12.75
CA ASP A 228 -28.88 16.99 13.82
C ASP A 228 -27.95 16.22 14.79
N GLY A 229 -26.78 16.79 15.08
CA GLY A 229 -25.77 16.18 15.95
C GLY A 229 -24.97 15.05 15.30
N LYS A 230 -25.13 14.83 13.99
CA LYS A 230 -24.39 13.83 13.21
C LYS A 230 -23.42 14.47 12.24
N LEU A 231 -22.31 13.78 12.02
CA LEU A 231 -21.30 14.20 11.05
C LEU A 231 -21.69 13.74 9.65
N VAL A 232 -21.75 14.68 8.72
CA VAL A 232 -22.08 14.43 7.31
C VAL A 232 -20.93 14.91 6.43
N PHE A 233 -20.53 14.08 5.48
CA PHE A 233 -19.57 14.43 4.45
C PHE A 233 -20.29 14.52 3.10
N THR A 234 -20.12 15.66 2.43
CA THR A 234 -20.58 15.89 1.05
C THR A 234 -19.36 15.89 0.14
N VAL A 235 -19.32 14.97 -0.80
CA VAL A 235 -18.18 14.76 -1.70
C VAL A 235 -18.58 15.17 -3.12
N PRO A 236 -17.93 16.17 -3.72
CA PRO A 236 -18.14 16.50 -5.13
C PRO A 236 -17.77 15.32 -6.04
N ILE A 237 -18.58 15.05 -7.05
CA ILE A 237 -18.28 14.11 -8.14
C ILE A 237 -17.74 14.96 -9.30
N LEU A 238 -16.44 14.90 -9.53
CA LEU A 238 -15.74 15.68 -10.55
C LEU A 238 -15.86 15.03 -11.93
N ASP A 239 -15.80 13.70 -11.95
CA ASP A 239 -16.03 12.91 -13.16
C ASP A 239 -16.72 11.59 -12.81
N ARG A 240 -17.41 11.01 -13.79
CA ARG A 240 -18.15 9.75 -13.64
C ARG A 240 -18.32 9.06 -14.99
N PRO A 241 -18.38 7.72 -15.02
CA PRO A 241 -18.68 6.98 -16.23
C PRO A 241 -20.09 7.34 -16.76
N THR A 242 -20.25 7.19 -18.07
CA THR A 242 -21.55 7.41 -18.74
C THR A 242 -22.62 6.43 -18.25
N THR A 243 -22.19 5.20 -17.91
CA THR A 243 -23.04 4.14 -17.37
C THR A 243 -22.52 3.75 -16.00
N THR A 244 -23.40 3.79 -14.99
CA THR A 244 -23.05 3.38 -13.62
C THR A 244 -22.71 1.89 -13.61
N PRO A 245 -21.53 1.48 -13.11
CA PRO A 245 -21.17 0.07 -12.99
C PRO A 245 -22.14 -0.67 -12.06
N THR A 246 -22.37 -1.96 -12.35
CA THR A 246 -23.31 -2.80 -11.58
C THR A 246 -22.61 -3.76 -10.62
N ASP A 247 -21.30 -3.91 -10.75
CA ASP A 247 -20.44 -4.76 -9.92
C ASP A 247 -19.41 -3.92 -9.16
N GLY A 248 -19.14 -4.29 -7.90
CA GLY A 248 -18.16 -3.61 -7.07
C GLY A 248 -18.72 -2.36 -6.38
N GLY A 249 -17.85 -1.37 -6.17
CA GLY A 249 -18.20 -0.11 -5.53
C GLY A 249 -16.97 0.75 -5.25
N LEU A 250 -17.18 1.81 -4.48
CA LEU A 250 -16.16 2.79 -4.11
C LEU A 250 -15.59 2.44 -2.75
N TYR A 251 -14.29 2.16 -2.68
CA TYR A 251 -13.63 1.96 -1.40
C TYR A 251 -13.61 3.26 -0.62
N TYR A 252 -13.87 3.17 0.68
CA TYR A 252 -13.75 4.30 1.58
C TYR A 252 -12.96 3.93 2.83
N THR A 253 -12.38 4.95 3.45
CA THR A 253 -11.78 4.88 4.78
C THR A 253 -12.35 6.00 5.64
N LEU A 254 -12.86 5.66 6.81
CA LEU A 254 -13.27 6.62 7.85
C LEU A 254 -12.25 6.54 8.98
N THR A 255 -11.58 7.66 9.24
CA THR A 255 -10.57 7.79 10.30
C THR A 255 -11.12 8.58 11.47
N THR A 256 -10.68 8.28 12.69
CA THR A 256 -11.06 8.97 13.93
C THR A 256 -9.93 8.89 14.95
N ALA A 257 -10.07 9.57 16.09
CA ALA A 257 -9.14 9.39 17.23
C ALA A 257 -9.18 7.98 17.85
N ALA A 258 -10.24 7.20 17.62
CA ALA A 258 -10.40 5.85 18.15
C ALA A 258 -9.86 4.75 17.20
N GLY A 259 -9.33 5.15 16.04
CA GLY A 259 -8.88 4.24 14.99
C GLY A 259 -9.57 4.55 13.65
N ALA A 260 -9.51 3.59 12.74
CA ALA A 260 -10.08 3.72 11.40
C ALA A 260 -10.84 2.47 10.98
N VAL A 261 -11.80 2.67 10.08
CA VAL A 261 -12.52 1.58 9.41
C VAL A 261 -12.52 1.79 7.91
N GLU A 262 -12.64 0.69 7.16
CA GLU A 262 -12.80 0.70 5.71
C GLU A 262 -14.06 -0.06 5.28
N GLY A 263 -14.55 0.26 4.09
CA GLY A 263 -15.65 -0.47 3.47
C GLY A 263 -15.82 -0.08 2.01
N VAL A 264 -16.92 -0.55 1.43
CA VAL A 264 -17.27 -0.29 0.04
C VAL A 264 -18.66 0.35 -0.02
N LEU A 265 -18.77 1.45 -0.76
CA LEU A 265 -20.02 2.14 -1.06
C LEU A 265 -20.50 1.74 -2.46
N PRO A 266 -21.81 1.58 -2.71
CA PRO A 266 -22.30 1.48 -4.08
C PRO A 266 -21.94 2.73 -4.90
N PHE A 267 -21.82 2.57 -6.21
CA PHE A 267 -21.63 3.69 -7.13
C PHE A 267 -22.87 4.62 -7.14
N PRO A 268 -22.69 5.96 -7.15
CA PRO A 268 -23.76 6.95 -7.23
C PRO A 268 -24.29 7.19 -8.66
#